data_AF-A0A6P7IT10-F1
#
_entry.id   AF-A0A6P7IT10-F1
#
_cell.length_a   1.000
_cell.length_b   1.000
_cell.length_c   1.000
_cell.angle_alpha   90.00
_cell.angle_beta   90.00
_cell.angle_gamma   90.00
#
_symmetry.space_group_name_H-M   'P 1'
#
loop_
_entity.id
_entity.type
_entity.pdbx_description
1 polymer ?
#
loop_
_entity_poly.entity_id
_entity_poly.type
_entity_poly.pdbx_seq_one_letter_code
_entity_poly.pdbx_strand_id
1 'polypeptide(L)'
;MNSEEEFYDAETGLESDDSCEVSYKDAVVFDSKHVAEGSSTQENGVWQRRKTLPAEMISRNNFSVWSILKKCIGMELSKIAMPVEFNEPLSFLQRMSEYMEHTHLIHKACSLSDSIDRMQVVAAFAVSAVASQWERTGKPFNPLLGETYELTREDEGYRLIAEQVSHHPPISAFHAQSLKQEFEFHGSIYPKLKFWGKSVEAEPKGTMTLELLKHKEAYTWMNPMCCVHNIILGKLWIEQYGTVEIVNHSTGEKCVLHFKPCGMFGKELHKVEGHIQDKSKKKRRVIYGKWTECIYSVDPKVYDAYKKADKKASSDSKKLKQEHSCESEDADELPDVQETVTVIPGSALLWRITPRPAHSAQMYNFTSFAMTLNELEPGMERLLAPTDCRLRPDIRAMENGDMDSASTEKERLEEKQRAARRERSKDEEEWSTRWFQQGTNPHTGAEDWLYTGGYFDRNHSDCPSIY
;
A
#
# COMPACT_ATOMS: atom_id res chain seq x y z
N MET A 1 -38.54 -2.42 -18.00
CA MET A 1 -38.76 -3.29 -16.83
C MET A 1 -37.76 -2.84 -15.79
N ASN A 2 -38.20 -1.90 -14.95
CA ASN A 2 -37.43 -1.41 -13.80
C ASN A 2 -37.39 -2.52 -12.77
N SER A 3 -36.20 -2.89 -12.32
CA SER A 3 -36.01 -3.56 -11.05
C SER A 3 -35.38 -2.54 -10.11
N GLU A 4 -36.24 -1.82 -9.39
CA GLU A 4 -35.88 -1.10 -8.17
C GLU A 4 -35.43 -2.14 -7.15
N GLU A 5 -34.14 -2.18 -6.86
CA GLU A 5 -33.64 -2.85 -5.65
C GLU A 5 -33.79 -1.86 -4.50
N GLU A 6 -34.86 -2.01 -3.72
CA GLU A 6 -35.02 -1.34 -2.42
C GLU A 6 -33.92 -1.80 -1.47
N PHE A 7 -33.04 -0.87 -1.09
CA PHE A 7 -31.96 -1.10 -0.13
C PHE A 7 -32.46 -0.82 1.29
N TYR A 8 -32.57 -1.86 2.11
CA TYR A 8 -32.67 -1.75 3.56
C TYR A 8 -31.27 -1.94 4.17
N ASP A 9 -30.63 -0.86 4.60
CA ASP A 9 -29.47 -0.92 5.49
C ASP A 9 -29.95 -0.88 6.95
N ALA A 10 -29.40 -1.77 7.78
CA ALA A 10 -29.83 -2.00 9.15
C ALA A 10 -29.65 -0.75 10.03
N GLU A 11 -30.76 -0.25 10.58
CA GLU A 11 -30.77 0.69 11.70
C GLU A 11 -30.11 0.03 12.91
N THR A 12 -29.02 0.62 13.42
CA THR A 12 -28.52 0.30 14.75
C THR A 12 -29.43 0.96 15.78
N GLY A 13 -30.49 0.23 16.17
CA GLY A 13 -31.29 0.55 17.34
C GLY A 13 -30.45 0.36 18.61
N LEU A 14 -29.96 1.46 19.16
CA LEU A 14 -29.59 1.59 20.56
C LEU A 14 -30.16 2.91 21.06
N GLU A 15 -31.44 2.88 21.43
CA GLU A 15 -31.96 3.82 22.43
C GLU A 15 -31.32 3.44 23.77
N SER A 16 -30.54 4.34 24.35
CA SER A 16 -30.30 4.34 25.79
C SER A 16 -30.68 5.71 26.33
N ASP A 17 -31.86 5.76 26.94
CA ASP A 17 -32.19 6.71 28.01
C ASP A 17 -31.10 6.60 29.08
N ASP A 18 -30.34 7.68 29.27
CA ASP A 18 -29.91 8.05 30.61
C ASP A 18 -29.70 9.56 30.69
N SER A 19 -30.64 10.20 31.36
CA SER A 19 -30.62 11.61 31.75
C SER A 19 -29.54 11.83 32.80
N CYS A 20 -28.56 12.69 32.51
CA CYS A 20 -27.80 13.41 33.53
C CYS A 20 -27.49 14.82 33.02
N GLU A 21 -28.25 15.80 33.53
CA GLU A 21 -27.93 17.22 33.43
C GLU A 21 -26.58 17.50 34.10
N VAL A 22 -25.63 18.07 33.35
CA VAL A 22 -24.50 18.79 33.95
C VAL A 22 -24.30 20.12 33.21
N SER A 23 -24.32 21.17 34.02
CA SER A 23 -24.40 22.59 33.70
C SER A 23 -23.18 23.11 32.93
N TYR A 24 -23.46 23.86 31.85
CA TYR A 24 -22.52 24.76 31.18
C TYR A 24 -22.17 25.96 32.06
N LYS A 25 -20.88 26.09 32.41
CA LYS A 25 -20.11 27.27 32.90
C LYS A 25 -18.77 26.66 33.34
N ASP A 26 -17.65 26.81 32.64
CA ASP A 26 -17.00 28.06 32.27
C ASP A 26 -16.16 27.89 31.00
N ALA A 27 -16.36 28.81 30.05
CA ALA A 27 -15.44 29.04 28.95
C ALA A 27 -14.30 29.95 29.45
N VAL A 28 -13.06 29.47 29.44
CA VAL A 28 -11.89 30.33 29.60
C VAL A 28 -10.86 30.02 28.50
N VAL A 29 -10.87 30.91 27.53
CA VAL A 29 -9.80 31.42 26.65
C VAL A 29 -8.43 30.74 26.75
N PHE A 30 -7.98 30.26 25.58
CA PHE A 30 -6.61 29.98 25.16
C PHE A 30 -5.49 30.70 25.95
N ASP A 31 -4.51 29.94 26.43
CA ASP A 31 -3.13 30.41 26.48
C ASP A 31 -2.23 29.35 25.81
N SER A 32 -1.63 29.75 24.69
CA SER A 32 -0.73 28.94 23.88
C SER A 32 0.65 28.94 24.52
N LYS A 33 1.01 27.86 25.24
CA LYS A 33 2.41 27.57 25.60
C LYS A 33 2.59 26.12 26.08
N HIS A 34 2.61 25.18 25.15
CA HIS A 34 3.36 23.94 25.30
C HIS A 34 3.98 23.58 23.95
N VAL A 35 5.16 24.14 23.70
CA VAL A 35 6.07 23.61 22.69
C VAL A 35 6.58 22.29 23.25
N ALA A 36 6.07 21.18 22.73
CA ALA A 36 6.65 19.87 22.96
C ALA A 36 8.06 19.86 22.33
N GLU A 37 9.07 19.66 23.19
CA GLU A 37 10.45 19.44 22.80
C GLU A 37 10.55 18.20 21.91
N GLY A 38 10.84 18.41 20.62
CA GLY A 38 11.04 17.33 19.64
C GLY A 38 11.58 17.77 18.29
N SER A 39 11.66 19.08 17.99
CA SER A 39 12.29 19.59 16.78
C SER A 39 13.75 19.91 17.04
N SER A 40 14.66 18.98 16.72
CA SER A 40 16.09 19.29 16.65
C SER A 40 16.42 19.87 15.28
N THR A 41 16.31 21.19 15.16
CA THR A 41 17.02 21.92 14.11
C THR A 41 18.51 21.84 14.43
N GLN A 42 19.31 21.17 13.59
CA GLN A 42 20.77 21.28 13.69
C GLN A 42 21.20 22.71 13.31
N GLU A 43 22.35 23.14 13.84
CA GLU A 43 22.97 24.47 13.65
C GLU A 43 23.13 24.92 12.18
N ASN A 44 22.93 24.02 11.22
CA ASN A 44 23.06 24.28 9.78
C ASN A 44 21.72 24.59 9.07
N GLY A 45 20.59 24.60 9.77
CA GLY A 45 19.27 24.93 9.20
C GLY A 45 18.66 23.88 8.26
N VAL A 46 19.23 22.67 8.18
CA VAL A 46 18.69 21.55 7.37
C VAL A 46 17.68 20.77 8.20
N TRP A 47 16.43 20.75 7.75
CA TRP A 47 15.37 19.93 8.34
C TRP A 47 15.70 18.43 8.19
N GLN A 48 15.57 17.67 9.28
CA GLN A 48 15.67 16.22 9.24
C GLN A 48 14.32 15.59 9.52
N ARG A 49 13.93 14.65 8.66
CA ARG A 49 12.70 13.87 8.83
C ARG A 49 12.77 12.97 10.05
N ARG A 50 11.63 12.77 10.71
CA ARG A 50 11.53 11.93 11.92
C ARG A 50 11.95 10.49 11.64
N LYS A 51 12.53 9.86 12.67
CA LYS A 51 12.96 8.46 12.67
C LYS A 51 12.10 7.55 13.55
N THR A 52 11.13 8.13 14.25
CA THR A 52 10.22 7.47 15.19
C THR A 52 8.86 8.16 15.10
N LEU A 53 7.79 7.45 15.48
CA LEU A 53 6.48 8.08 15.71
C LEU A 53 6.47 8.75 17.09
N PRO A 54 5.52 9.67 17.36
CA PRO A 54 5.35 10.31 18.66
C PRO A 54 5.02 9.33 19.80
N ALA A 55 4.30 8.25 19.50
CA ALA A 55 3.95 7.20 20.46
C ALA A 55 4.18 5.80 19.88
N GLU A 56 4.43 4.82 20.75
CA GLU A 56 4.46 3.40 20.39
C GLU A 56 3.04 2.89 20.11
N MET A 57 2.95 1.85 19.27
CA MET A 57 1.69 1.16 19.03
C MET A 57 1.18 0.46 20.29
N ILE A 58 -0.14 0.46 20.46
CA ILE A 58 -0.76 -0.33 21.53
C ILE A 58 -0.74 -1.82 21.17
N SER A 59 -0.53 -2.66 22.18
CA SER A 59 -0.58 -4.10 22.02
C SER A 59 -1.96 -4.57 21.56
N ARG A 60 -1.99 -5.30 20.44
CA ARG A 60 -3.21 -5.87 19.87
C ARG A 60 -3.63 -7.19 20.52
N ASN A 61 -2.92 -7.66 21.55
CA ASN A 61 -3.09 -8.99 22.14
C ASN A 61 -4.49 -9.24 22.73
N ASN A 62 -5.24 -8.17 23.05
CA ASN A 62 -6.57 -8.26 23.64
C ASN A 62 -7.71 -8.17 22.60
N PHE A 63 -7.40 -7.97 21.31
CA PHE A 63 -8.39 -7.69 20.27
C PHE A 63 -8.40 -8.78 19.18
N SER A 64 -9.57 -9.36 18.93
CA SER A 64 -9.76 -10.40 17.90
C SER A 64 -10.40 -9.83 16.65
N VAL A 65 -9.72 -9.88 15.50
CA VAL A 65 -10.26 -9.49 14.18
C VAL A 65 -11.55 -10.27 13.87
N TRP A 66 -11.59 -11.55 14.27
CA TRP A 66 -12.76 -12.41 14.10
C TRP A 66 -14.02 -11.91 14.80
N SER A 67 -13.88 -11.31 15.98
CA SER A 67 -15.04 -10.78 16.72
C SER A 67 -15.81 -9.73 15.92
N ILE A 68 -15.11 -9.01 15.04
CA ILE A 68 -15.68 -8.04 14.10
C ILE A 68 -16.17 -8.79 12.86
N LEU A 69 -15.31 -9.58 12.20
CA LEU A 69 -15.67 -10.27 10.96
C LEU A 69 -16.87 -11.22 11.11
N LYS A 70 -17.06 -11.83 12.28
CA LYS A 70 -18.26 -12.64 12.59
C LYS A 70 -19.55 -11.84 12.50
N LYS A 71 -19.54 -10.57 12.92
CA LYS A 71 -20.69 -9.65 12.79
C LYS A 71 -20.92 -9.21 11.33
N CYS A 72 -19.99 -9.52 10.44
CA CYS A 72 -19.94 -9.05 9.06
C CYS A 72 -20.25 -10.13 8.01
N ILE A 73 -20.54 -11.36 8.44
CA ILE A 73 -20.81 -12.48 7.52
C ILE A 73 -22.03 -12.14 6.66
N GLY A 74 -21.83 -12.01 5.34
CA GLY A 74 -22.86 -11.67 4.37
C GLY A 74 -22.83 -10.22 3.86
N MET A 75 -22.01 -9.34 4.47
CA MET A 75 -21.84 -7.94 4.04
C MET A 75 -20.55 -7.76 3.22
N GLU A 76 -20.49 -6.69 2.43
CA GLU A 76 -19.25 -6.28 1.75
C GLU A 76 -18.26 -5.73 2.79
N LEU A 77 -17.07 -6.33 2.91
CA LEU A 77 -16.07 -6.00 3.94
C LEU A 77 -15.64 -4.52 3.96
N SER A 78 -15.72 -3.84 2.82
CA SER A 78 -15.43 -2.42 2.66
C SER A 78 -16.41 -1.52 3.42
N LYS A 79 -17.63 -1.99 3.70
CA LYS A 79 -18.69 -1.25 4.38
C LYS A 79 -18.62 -1.32 5.91
N ILE A 80 -17.67 -2.06 6.48
CA ILE A 80 -17.53 -2.22 7.93
C ILE A 80 -16.47 -1.27 8.49
N ALA A 81 -16.90 -0.46 9.45
CA ALA A 81 -16.02 0.33 10.29
C ALA A 81 -15.21 -0.62 11.19
N MET A 82 -13.92 -0.75 10.90
CA MET A 82 -12.98 -1.47 11.75
C MET A 82 -12.70 -0.63 13.01
N PRO A 83 -12.63 -1.20 14.22
CA PRO A 83 -12.14 -0.46 15.38
C PRO A 83 -10.72 0.08 15.16
N VAL A 84 -10.43 1.24 15.75
CA VAL A 84 -9.20 2.00 15.52
C VAL A 84 -7.94 1.25 15.95
N GLU A 85 -8.05 0.30 16.87
CA GLU A 85 -6.94 -0.54 17.36
C GLU A 85 -6.37 -1.47 16.29
N PHE A 86 -7.18 -1.83 15.28
CA PHE A 86 -6.73 -2.60 14.13
C PHE A 86 -6.10 -1.75 13.04
N ASN A 87 -6.23 -0.42 13.15
CA ASN A 87 -5.61 0.48 12.21
C ASN A 87 -4.10 0.59 12.46
N GLU A 88 -3.41 1.15 11.48
CA GLU A 88 -2.13 1.82 11.65
C GLU A 88 -2.34 3.32 11.37
N PRO A 89 -1.48 4.21 11.91
CA PRO A 89 -1.67 5.66 11.80
C PRO A 89 -1.25 6.21 10.42
N LEU A 90 -1.75 5.60 9.34
CA LEU A 90 -1.62 6.05 7.97
C LEU A 90 -2.94 5.89 7.23
N SER A 91 -3.26 6.86 6.38
CA SER A 91 -4.30 6.74 5.37
C SER A 91 -3.89 5.75 4.28
N PHE A 92 -4.85 5.14 3.59
CA PHE A 92 -4.53 4.30 2.43
C PHE A 92 -3.81 5.08 1.33
N LEU A 93 -4.04 6.41 1.22
CA LEU A 93 -3.30 7.27 0.28
C LEU A 93 -1.80 7.32 0.60
N GLN A 94 -1.47 7.35 1.89
CA GLN A 94 -0.09 7.28 2.37
C GLN A 94 0.50 5.88 2.15
N ARG A 95 -0.23 4.81 2.50
CA ARG A 95 0.20 3.43 2.25
C ARG A 95 0.51 3.19 0.76
N MET A 96 -0.31 3.71 -0.13
CA MET A 96 -0.09 3.64 -1.59
C MET A 96 1.15 4.42 -2.02
N SER A 97 1.46 5.53 -1.36
CA SER A 97 2.67 6.33 -1.64
C SER A 97 3.97 5.61 -1.29
N GLU A 98 3.92 4.52 -0.50
CA GLU A 98 5.08 3.63 -0.26
C GLU A 98 5.58 2.95 -1.53
N TYR A 99 4.81 2.93 -2.63
CA TYR A 99 5.30 2.48 -3.94
C TYR A 99 6.55 3.24 -4.40
N MET A 100 6.72 4.48 -3.93
CA MET A 100 7.84 5.35 -4.28
C MET A 100 9.07 5.18 -3.36
N GLU A 101 9.06 4.26 -2.39
CA GLU A 101 10.20 4.07 -1.46
C GLU A 101 11.52 3.78 -2.20
N HIS A 102 11.46 3.10 -3.34
CA HIS A 102 12.64 2.69 -4.11
C HIS A 102 12.76 3.43 -5.46
N THR A 103 12.41 4.72 -5.48
CA THR A 103 12.42 5.57 -6.69
C THR A 103 13.78 5.62 -7.41
N HIS A 104 14.90 5.41 -6.71
CA HIS A 104 16.23 5.26 -7.31
C HIS A 104 16.30 4.18 -8.41
N LEU A 105 15.43 3.16 -8.39
CA LEU A 105 15.32 2.18 -9.46
C LEU A 105 14.75 2.81 -10.74
N ILE A 106 13.75 3.69 -10.64
CA ILE A 106 13.21 4.42 -11.80
C ILE A 106 14.29 5.31 -12.41
N HIS A 107 15.03 6.06 -11.58
CA HIS A 107 16.16 6.89 -12.03
C HIS A 107 17.23 6.06 -12.74
N LYS A 108 17.55 4.88 -12.19
CA LYS A 108 18.47 3.93 -12.83
C LYS A 108 17.92 3.47 -14.19
N ALA A 109 16.64 3.14 -14.30
CA ALA A 109 16.02 2.79 -15.58
C ALA A 109 16.11 3.94 -16.59
N CYS A 110 15.88 5.19 -16.18
CA CYS A 110 16.03 6.38 -17.03
C CYS A 110 17.45 6.52 -17.61
N SER A 111 18.47 6.11 -16.85
CA SER A 111 19.88 6.19 -17.26
C SER A 111 20.33 5.10 -18.25
N LEU A 112 19.60 3.99 -18.35
CA LEU A 112 20.01 2.80 -19.13
C LEU A 112 19.63 2.92 -20.60
N SER A 113 20.55 2.50 -21.47
CA SER A 113 20.37 2.57 -22.94
C SER A 113 19.67 1.36 -23.53
N ASP A 114 19.95 0.15 -23.02
CA ASP A 114 19.33 -1.09 -23.48
C ASP A 114 17.93 -1.28 -22.86
N SER A 115 16.94 -1.64 -23.69
CA SER A 115 15.54 -1.79 -23.27
C SER A 115 15.30 -2.99 -22.34
N ILE A 116 16.07 -4.07 -22.50
CA ILE A 116 16.02 -5.24 -21.60
C ILE A 116 16.64 -4.90 -20.25
N ASP A 117 17.70 -4.09 -20.21
CA ASP A 117 18.27 -3.57 -18.97
C ASP A 117 17.29 -2.63 -18.25
N ARG A 118 16.58 -1.77 -18.98
CA ARG A 118 15.47 -0.98 -18.41
C ARG A 118 14.37 -1.88 -17.85
N MET A 119 13.91 -2.87 -18.61
CA MET A 119 12.86 -3.80 -18.18
C MET A 119 13.26 -4.60 -16.92
N GLN A 120 14.54 -4.99 -16.77
CA GLN A 120 15.04 -5.62 -15.53
C GLN A 120 14.84 -4.71 -14.32
N VAL A 121 15.14 -3.43 -14.46
CA VAL A 121 15.06 -2.46 -13.36
C VAL A 121 13.61 -2.04 -13.09
N VAL A 122 12.77 -1.91 -14.13
CA VAL A 122 11.32 -1.70 -13.97
C VAL A 122 10.67 -2.90 -13.27
N ALA A 123 11.07 -4.13 -13.60
CA ALA A 123 10.61 -5.32 -12.88
C ALA A 123 11.03 -5.33 -11.41
N ALA A 124 12.26 -4.90 -11.10
CA ALA A 124 12.71 -4.74 -9.74
C ALA A 124 11.92 -3.66 -9.00
N PHE A 125 11.61 -2.53 -9.66
CA PHE A 125 10.77 -1.47 -9.10
C PHE A 125 9.37 -1.98 -8.76
N ALA A 126 8.70 -2.67 -9.69
CA ALA A 126 7.37 -3.24 -9.48
C ALA A 126 7.31 -4.21 -8.28
N VAL A 127 8.35 -5.04 -8.08
CA VAL A 127 8.45 -5.90 -6.88
C VAL A 127 8.72 -5.07 -5.62
N SER A 128 9.63 -4.10 -5.69
CA SER A 128 10.00 -3.27 -4.54
C SER A 128 8.86 -2.40 -4.03
N ALA A 129 7.95 -1.96 -4.91
CA ALA A 129 6.80 -1.12 -4.57
C ALA A 129 5.85 -1.82 -3.59
N VAL A 130 5.80 -3.16 -3.62
CA VAL A 130 4.94 -3.96 -2.74
C VAL A 130 5.73 -4.65 -1.63
N ALA A 131 7.01 -4.33 -1.43
CA ALA A 131 7.87 -5.03 -0.48
C ALA A 131 7.59 -4.69 0.99
N SER A 132 7.14 -3.47 1.28
CA SER A 132 6.97 -2.97 2.65
C SER A 132 5.84 -3.66 3.44
N GLN A 133 5.05 -4.52 2.79
CA GLN A 133 3.82 -5.09 3.34
C GLN A 133 4.06 -6.22 4.35
N TRP A 134 5.23 -6.86 4.36
CA TRP A 134 5.53 -7.96 5.29
C TRP A 134 5.34 -7.50 6.75
N GLU A 135 4.66 -8.25 7.62
CA GLU A 135 4.35 -7.88 9.02
C GLU A 135 3.51 -6.59 9.24
N ARG A 136 3.13 -5.85 8.19
CA ARG A 136 2.27 -4.66 8.26
C ARG A 136 0.79 -5.05 8.30
N THR A 137 0.41 -5.80 9.33
CA THR A 137 -0.96 -6.35 9.51
C THR A 137 -1.99 -5.32 9.96
N GLY A 138 -1.56 -4.07 10.26
CA GLY A 138 -2.48 -2.96 10.51
C GLY A 138 -3.21 -2.53 9.24
N LYS A 139 -4.52 -2.30 9.35
CA LYS A 139 -5.31 -1.74 8.25
C LYS A 139 -5.04 -0.23 8.16
N PRO A 140 -4.62 0.34 7.03
CA PRO A 140 -4.58 1.79 6.91
C PRO A 140 -6.00 2.37 7.05
N PHE A 141 -6.13 3.63 7.47
CA PHE A 141 -7.42 4.30 7.51
C PHE A 141 -8.02 4.36 6.11
N ASN A 142 -9.32 4.07 6.01
CA ASN A 142 -10.04 4.23 4.76
C ASN A 142 -10.15 5.74 4.47
N PRO A 143 -9.63 6.24 3.33
CA PRO A 143 -9.68 7.66 3.04
C PRO A 143 -11.13 8.15 2.89
N LEU A 144 -11.40 9.37 3.33
CA LEU A 144 -12.68 10.02 3.06
C LEU A 144 -12.77 10.38 1.57
N LEU A 145 -13.97 10.45 0.99
CA LEU A 145 -14.18 10.93 -0.37
C LEU A 145 -13.65 12.38 -0.51
N GLY A 146 -12.77 12.61 -1.48
CA GLY A 146 -12.09 13.90 -1.64
C GLY A 146 -10.88 14.12 -0.72
N GLU A 147 -10.54 13.16 0.14
CA GLU A 147 -9.28 13.17 0.87
C GLU A 147 -8.11 13.16 -0.12
N THR A 148 -7.08 13.94 0.18
CA THR A 148 -5.87 14.05 -0.62
C THR A 148 -4.64 13.72 0.20
N TYR A 149 -3.54 13.43 -0.47
CA TYR A 149 -2.23 13.32 0.16
C TYR A 149 -1.15 13.77 -0.82
N GLU A 150 -0.30 14.72 -0.42
CA GLU A 150 0.90 15.05 -1.18
C GLU A 150 2.19 14.55 -0.52
N LEU A 151 3.19 14.26 -1.35
CA LEU A 151 4.54 13.93 -0.91
C LEU A 151 5.57 14.49 -1.89
N THR A 152 6.39 15.43 -1.43
CA THR A 152 7.56 15.91 -2.18
C THR A 152 8.84 15.38 -1.52
N ARG A 153 9.66 14.68 -2.29
CA ARG A 153 10.97 14.18 -1.87
C ARG A 153 12.03 14.75 -2.80
N GLU A 154 12.50 15.96 -2.48
CA GLU A 154 13.56 16.62 -3.25
C GLU A 154 14.85 15.80 -3.28
N ASP A 155 15.16 15.13 -2.16
CA ASP A 155 16.27 14.20 -2.00
C ASP A 155 16.20 12.99 -2.95
N GLU A 156 15.00 12.54 -3.27
CA GLU A 156 14.75 11.43 -4.21
C GLU A 156 14.27 11.93 -5.59
N GLY A 157 14.18 13.24 -5.81
CA GLY A 157 13.87 13.85 -7.10
C GLY A 157 12.44 13.65 -7.62
N TYR A 158 11.43 13.52 -6.76
CA TYR A 158 10.03 13.39 -7.20
C TYR A 158 9.03 14.13 -6.30
N ARG A 159 7.83 14.37 -6.85
CA ARG A 159 6.63 14.74 -6.08
C ARG A 159 5.45 13.87 -6.46
N LEU A 160 4.53 13.65 -5.53
CA LEU A 160 3.35 12.80 -5.68
C LEU A 160 2.12 13.52 -5.13
N ILE A 161 0.99 13.34 -5.80
CA ILE A 161 -0.35 13.66 -5.31
C ILE A 161 -1.23 12.41 -5.41
N ALA A 162 -2.03 12.16 -4.38
CA ALA A 162 -3.08 11.15 -4.37
C ALA A 162 -4.42 11.76 -3.93
N GLU A 163 -5.52 11.23 -4.44
CA GLU A 163 -6.90 11.61 -4.09
C GLU A 163 -7.78 10.37 -3.96
N GLN A 164 -8.67 10.37 -2.97
CA GLN A 164 -9.76 9.41 -2.91
C GLN A 164 -10.89 9.84 -3.86
N VAL A 165 -10.85 9.29 -5.06
CA VAL A 165 -11.73 9.68 -6.18
C VAL A 165 -13.10 9.01 -6.13
N SER A 166 -13.24 7.91 -5.39
CA SER A 166 -14.54 7.26 -5.14
C SER A 166 -14.54 6.55 -3.78
N HIS A 167 -15.71 6.45 -3.15
CA HIS A 167 -15.90 5.71 -1.90
C HIS A 167 -16.70 4.41 -2.09
N HIS A 168 -17.52 4.32 -3.14
CA HIS A 168 -18.31 3.13 -3.50
C HIS A 168 -18.26 2.88 -5.01
N PRO A 169 -17.36 2.01 -5.50
CA PRO A 169 -16.31 1.32 -4.74
C PRO A 169 -15.19 2.28 -4.26
N PRO A 170 -14.39 1.92 -3.23
CA PRO A 170 -13.29 2.76 -2.77
C PRO A 170 -12.15 2.76 -3.78
N ILE A 171 -11.96 3.87 -4.49
CA ILE A 171 -10.89 4.06 -5.48
C ILE A 171 -10.00 5.20 -5.02
N SER A 172 -8.70 4.92 -4.93
CA SER A 172 -7.66 5.92 -4.70
C SER A 172 -6.84 6.10 -5.98
N ALA A 173 -6.72 7.32 -6.48
CA ALA A 173 -5.87 7.65 -7.62
C ALA A 173 -4.58 8.32 -7.13
N PHE A 174 -3.48 8.13 -7.85
CA PHE A 174 -2.22 8.80 -7.58
C PHE A 174 -1.49 9.17 -8.86
N HIS A 175 -0.67 10.21 -8.77
CA HIS A 175 0.24 10.64 -9.81
C HIS A 175 1.54 11.14 -9.18
N ALA A 176 2.65 10.49 -9.52
CA ALA A 176 4.00 10.87 -9.16
C ALA A 176 4.76 11.33 -10.41
N GLN A 177 5.50 12.43 -10.28
CA GLN A 177 6.29 13.00 -11.36
C GLN A 177 7.70 13.34 -10.87
N SER A 178 8.68 13.08 -11.74
CA SER A 178 10.07 13.51 -11.52
C SER A 178 10.18 15.02 -11.48
N LEU A 179 10.94 15.55 -10.51
CA LEU A 179 11.27 16.98 -10.45
C LEU A 179 12.18 17.42 -11.62
N LYS A 180 12.86 16.46 -12.27
CA LYS A 180 13.73 16.67 -13.44
C LYS A 180 13.06 16.28 -14.76
N GLN A 181 11.76 15.99 -14.75
CA GLN A 181 11.01 15.55 -15.93
C GLN A 181 11.61 14.29 -16.59
N GLU A 182 12.08 13.34 -15.78
CA GLU A 182 12.66 12.08 -16.27
C GLU A 182 11.62 10.96 -16.40
N PHE A 183 10.62 10.94 -15.52
CA PHE A 183 9.57 9.92 -15.48
C PHE A 183 8.24 10.48 -14.93
N GLU A 184 7.17 9.76 -15.24
CA GLU A 184 5.85 9.86 -14.60
C GLU A 184 5.40 8.47 -14.16
N PHE A 185 4.82 8.35 -12.97
CA PHE A 185 4.30 7.09 -12.44
C PHE A 185 2.93 7.33 -11.82
N HIS A 186 1.90 6.69 -12.35
CA HIS A 186 0.53 6.94 -11.96
C HIS A 186 -0.32 5.67 -12.03
N GLY A 187 -1.49 5.74 -11.42
CA GLY A 187 -2.48 4.68 -11.47
C GLY A 187 -3.62 4.95 -10.49
N SER A 188 -4.57 4.04 -10.49
CA SER A 188 -5.67 4.01 -9.53
C SER A 188 -5.78 2.62 -8.91
N ILE A 189 -6.24 2.54 -7.66
CA ILE A 189 -6.36 1.27 -6.93
C ILE A 189 -7.74 1.16 -6.31
N TYR A 190 -8.41 0.05 -6.63
CA TYR A 190 -9.58 -0.45 -5.95
C TYR A 190 -9.24 -1.79 -5.26
N PRO A 191 -9.03 -1.81 -3.93
CA PRO A 191 -8.75 -3.04 -3.20
C PRO A 191 -10.05 -3.85 -2.98
N LYS A 192 -10.35 -4.79 -3.87
CA LYS A 192 -11.51 -5.66 -3.75
C LYS A 192 -11.24 -6.77 -2.73
N LEU A 193 -11.99 -6.79 -1.63
CA LEU A 193 -11.82 -7.75 -0.54
C LEU A 193 -12.68 -9.01 -0.71
N LYS A 194 -12.12 -10.18 -0.38
CA LYS A 194 -12.82 -11.47 -0.31
C LYS A 194 -12.43 -12.23 0.95
N PHE A 195 -13.41 -12.77 1.67
CA PHE A 195 -13.17 -13.58 2.87
C PHE A 195 -13.23 -15.08 2.52
N TRP A 196 -12.21 -15.82 2.92
CA TRP A 196 -12.03 -17.25 2.65
C TRP A 196 -11.95 -18.08 3.94
N GLY A 197 -12.83 -17.79 4.91
CA GLY A 197 -12.86 -18.52 6.18
C GLY A 197 -11.72 -18.09 7.11
N LYS A 198 -10.49 -18.54 6.87
CA LYS A 198 -9.33 -18.22 7.74
C LYS A 198 -8.47 -17.06 7.24
N SER A 199 -8.76 -16.56 6.03
CA SER A 199 -7.96 -15.52 5.38
C SER A 199 -8.83 -14.46 4.69
N VAL A 200 -8.30 -13.26 4.53
CA VAL A 200 -8.89 -12.19 3.70
C VAL A 200 -7.94 -11.90 2.55
N GLU A 201 -8.45 -12.02 1.33
CA GLU A 201 -7.75 -11.63 0.11
C GLU A 201 -8.15 -10.22 -0.30
N ALA A 202 -7.16 -9.41 -0.64
CA ALA A 202 -7.30 -8.12 -1.26
C ALA A 202 -6.74 -8.21 -2.69
N GLU A 203 -7.63 -8.01 -3.67
CA GLU A 203 -7.30 -7.86 -5.09
C GLU A 203 -7.11 -6.37 -5.40
N PRO A 204 -5.88 -5.85 -5.57
CA PRO A 204 -5.64 -4.45 -5.89
C PRO A 204 -5.94 -4.21 -7.37
N LYS A 205 -7.20 -3.92 -7.70
CA LYS A 205 -7.62 -3.66 -9.08
C LYS A 205 -7.14 -2.29 -9.53
N GLY A 206 -6.48 -2.26 -10.67
CA GLY A 206 -6.09 -1.03 -11.35
C GLY A 206 -4.73 -1.17 -12.03
N THR A 207 -4.53 -0.37 -13.07
CA THR A 207 -3.32 -0.41 -13.90
C THR A 207 -2.31 0.58 -13.33
N MET A 208 -1.13 0.09 -13.00
CA MET A 208 0.03 0.93 -12.74
C MET A 208 0.67 1.30 -14.08
N THR A 209 0.97 2.57 -14.29
CA THR A 209 1.61 3.08 -15.51
C THR A 209 2.88 3.85 -15.14
N LEU A 210 4.02 3.42 -15.67
CA LEU A 210 5.30 4.10 -15.55
C LEU A 210 5.76 4.56 -16.93
N GLU A 211 5.99 5.85 -17.11
CA GLU A 211 6.50 6.45 -18.33
C GLU A 211 7.93 6.94 -18.12
N LEU A 212 8.85 6.48 -18.97
CA LEU A 212 10.23 6.96 -19.01
C LEU A 212 10.36 7.98 -20.14
N LEU A 213 10.25 9.26 -19.79
CA LEU A 213 9.99 10.35 -20.75
C LEU A 213 11.11 10.50 -21.79
N LYS A 214 12.37 10.38 -21.37
CA LYS A 214 13.54 10.43 -22.26
C LYS A 214 13.50 9.36 -23.36
N HIS A 215 13.01 8.17 -23.02
CA HIS A 215 12.97 7.02 -23.94
C HIS A 215 11.66 6.96 -24.74
N LYS A 216 10.64 7.74 -24.34
CA LYS A 216 9.27 7.66 -24.89
C LYS A 216 8.72 6.23 -24.77
N GLU A 217 8.92 5.64 -23.58
CA GLU A 217 8.48 4.29 -23.25
C GLU A 217 7.50 4.32 -22.10
N ALA A 218 6.45 3.51 -22.21
CA ALA A 218 5.48 3.30 -21.15
C ALA A 218 5.44 1.82 -20.78
N TYR A 219 5.37 1.57 -19.49
CA TYR A 219 5.28 0.26 -18.88
C TYR A 219 4.00 0.17 -18.08
N THR A 220 3.24 -0.90 -18.27
CA THR A 220 2.02 -1.13 -17.48
C THR A 220 2.01 -2.50 -16.84
N TRP A 221 1.48 -2.59 -15.63
CA TRP A 221 1.23 -3.84 -14.91
C TRP A 221 0.08 -3.69 -13.91
N MET A 222 -0.36 -4.83 -13.36
CA MET A 222 -1.24 -4.87 -12.19
C MET A 222 -0.48 -5.49 -11.02
N ASN A 223 -0.76 -5.02 -9.80
CA ASN A 223 -0.11 -5.53 -8.59
C ASN A 223 -0.59 -6.96 -8.23
N PRO A 224 0.23 -7.75 -7.50
CA PRO A 224 -0.15 -9.10 -7.08
C PRO A 224 -1.30 -9.07 -6.07
N MET A 225 -1.96 -10.22 -5.90
CA MET A 225 -2.93 -10.41 -4.81
C MET A 225 -2.22 -10.30 -3.47
N CYS A 226 -2.89 -9.72 -2.48
CA CYS A 226 -2.44 -9.70 -1.09
C CYS A 226 -3.39 -10.55 -0.25
N CYS A 227 -2.86 -11.40 0.62
CA CYS A 227 -3.65 -12.25 1.50
C CYS A 227 -3.21 -12.04 2.95
N VAL A 228 -4.17 -11.77 3.84
CA VAL A 228 -3.96 -11.74 5.28
C VAL A 228 -4.50 -13.05 5.85
N HIS A 229 -3.60 -13.89 6.35
CA HIS A 229 -3.92 -15.19 6.92
C HIS A 229 -4.17 -15.11 8.42
N ASN A 230 -4.77 -16.17 8.96
CA ASN A 230 -5.01 -16.37 10.41
C ASN A 230 -5.87 -15.27 11.05
N ILE A 231 -6.84 -14.74 10.30
CA ILE A 231 -7.75 -13.69 10.80
C ILE A 231 -8.74 -14.21 11.86
N ILE A 232 -8.87 -15.53 12.01
CA ILE A 232 -9.70 -16.16 13.06
C ILE A 232 -8.88 -16.50 14.29
N LEU A 233 -7.83 -17.30 14.10
CA LEU A 233 -7.00 -17.86 15.16
C LEU A 233 -5.56 -17.94 14.66
N GLY A 234 -4.60 -17.63 15.54
CA GLY A 234 -3.17 -17.66 15.23
C GLY A 234 -2.59 -16.27 14.98
N LYS A 235 -1.30 -16.24 14.65
CA LYS A 235 -0.57 -14.99 14.33
C LYS A 235 -0.94 -14.55 12.93
N LEU A 236 -1.43 -13.31 12.78
CA LEU A 236 -1.67 -12.68 11.47
C LEU A 236 -0.38 -12.59 10.68
N TRP A 237 -0.43 -12.94 9.40
CA TRP A 237 0.68 -12.73 8.48
C TRP A 237 0.18 -12.42 7.07
N ILE A 238 1.05 -11.76 6.30
CA ILE A 238 0.74 -11.27 4.96
C ILE A 238 1.51 -12.09 3.94
N GLU A 239 0.79 -12.50 2.91
CA GLU A 239 1.32 -13.13 1.72
C GLU A 239 0.99 -12.30 0.49
N GLN A 240 1.86 -12.34 -0.51
CA GLN A 240 1.55 -11.88 -1.85
C GLN A 240 1.79 -12.96 -2.87
N TYR A 241 0.81 -13.17 -3.76
CA TYR A 241 0.88 -14.19 -4.80
C TYR A 241 0.17 -13.75 -6.08
N GLY A 242 0.38 -14.50 -7.17
CA GLY A 242 -0.24 -14.25 -8.46
C GLY A 242 0.79 -13.99 -9.56
N THR A 243 0.30 -13.62 -10.74
CA THR A 243 1.17 -13.31 -11.88
C THR A 243 1.09 -11.83 -12.21
N VAL A 244 2.23 -11.16 -12.14
CA VAL A 244 2.40 -9.77 -12.56
C VAL A 244 3.02 -9.77 -13.95
N GLU A 245 2.34 -9.11 -14.89
CA GLU A 245 2.81 -8.97 -16.26
C GLU A 245 3.12 -7.50 -16.54
N ILE A 246 4.39 -7.20 -16.79
CA ILE A 246 4.87 -5.85 -17.12
C ILE A 246 5.07 -5.81 -18.63
N VAL A 247 4.38 -4.90 -19.30
CA VAL A 247 4.44 -4.74 -20.75
C VAL A 247 5.09 -3.41 -21.08
N ASN A 248 6.15 -3.41 -21.89
CA ASN A 248 6.67 -2.19 -22.52
C ASN A 248 5.93 -1.97 -23.85
N HIS A 249 5.12 -0.93 -23.91
CA HIS A 249 4.26 -0.65 -25.07
C HIS A 249 5.03 -0.15 -26.29
N SER A 250 6.23 0.41 -26.09
CA SER A 250 7.07 0.94 -27.17
C SER A 250 7.91 -0.14 -27.84
N THR A 251 8.48 -1.09 -27.08
CA THR A 251 9.34 -2.16 -27.63
C THR A 251 8.60 -3.48 -27.86
N GLY A 252 7.46 -3.69 -27.19
CA GLY A 252 6.72 -4.96 -27.17
C GLY A 252 7.36 -6.04 -26.30
N GLU A 253 8.37 -5.69 -25.49
CA GLU A 253 8.96 -6.58 -24.49
C GLU A 253 7.98 -6.82 -23.34
N LYS A 254 8.08 -7.99 -22.72
CA LYS A 254 7.23 -8.38 -21.60
C LYS A 254 8.08 -9.00 -20.48
N CYS A 255 7.85 -8.59 -19.24
CA CYS A 255 8.30 -9.32 -18.06
C CYS A 255 7.10 -10.04 -17.44
N VAL A 256 7.25 -11.33 -17.16
CA VAL A 256 6.24 -12.12 -16.44
C VAL A 256 6.87 -12.55 -15.13
N LEU A 257 6.29 -12.12 -14.01
CA LEU A 257 6.73 -12.42 -12.66
C LEU A 257 5.65 -13.24 -11.95
N HIS A 258 6.04 -14.39 -11.40
CA HIS A 258 5.15 -15.21 -10.59
C HIS A 258 5.52 -15.05 -9.12
N PHE A 259 4.65 -14.38 -8.37
CA PHE A 259 4.66 -14.36 -6.92
C PHE A 259 4.07 -15.70 -6.47
N LYS A 260 4.94 -16.57 -5.95
CA LYS A 260 4.58 -17.94 -5.61
C LYS A 260 3.77 -17.94 -4.32
N PRO A 261 2.62 -18.64 -4.28
CA PRO A 261 2.00 -18.95 -3.00
C PRO A 261 2.92 -19.87 -2.19
N CYS A 262 2.80 -19.80 -0.88
CA CYS A 262 3.57 -20.48 0.16
C CYS A 262 3.67 -21.98 -0.10
N GLY A 263 2.56 -22.56 -0.61
CA GLY A 263 2.45 -23.96 -0.97
C GLY A 263 2.47 -24.88 0.26
N MET A 264 2.39 -26.19 0.01
CA MET A 264 2.55 -27.17 1.08
C MET A 264 3.99 -27.12 1.62
N PHE A 265 4.17 -27.12 2.94
CA PHE A 265 5.46 -27.05 3.65
C PHE A 265 6.23 -25.71 3.54
N GLY A 266 5.58 -24.63 3.11
CA GLY A 266 6.15 -23.27 3.17
C GLY A 266 7.38 -22.96 2.32
N LYS A 267 7.82 -23.89 1.46
CA LYS A 267 9.08 -23.77 0.71
C LYS A 267 9.10 -22.64 -0.30
N GLU A 268 7.93 -22.20 -0.75
CA GLU A 268 7.80 -21.17 -1.78
C GLU A 268 7.42 -19.80 -1.20
N LEU A 269 7.37 -19.68 0.14
CA LEU A 269 7.00 -18.46 0.83
C LEU A 269 7.83 -17.26 0.33
N HIS A 270 7.10 -16.25 -0.15
CA HIS A 270 7.59 -14.99 -0.70
C HIS A 270 8.42 -15.07 -1.98
N LYS A 271 8.59 -16.25 -2.58
CA LYS A 271 9.39 -16.38 -3.79
C LYS A 271 8.75 -15.64 -4.95
N VAL A 272 9.59 -14.95 -5.71
CA VAL A 272 9.24 -14.36 -6.99
C VAL A 272 10.14 -15.02 -8.02
N GLU A 273 9.57 -15.62 -9.06
CA GLU A 273 10.31 -16.18 -10.20
C GLU A 273 9.63 -15.79 -11.51
N GLY A 274 10.41 -15.45 -12.52
CA GLY A 274 9.89 -14.93 -13.77
C GLY A 274 10.93 -14.80 -14.86
N HIS A 275 10.54 -14.22 -15.99
CA HIS A 275 11.45 -13.96 -17.10
C HIS A 275 11.06 -12.72 -17.88
N ILE A 276 12.05 -12.14 -18.55
CA ILE A 276 11.86 -11.10 -19.56
C ILE A 276 11.97 -11.75 -20.93
N GLN A 277 11.02 -11.43 -21.80
CA GLN A 277 10.99 -11.89 -23.19
C GLN A 277 10.88 -10.71 -24.14
N ASP A 278 11.54 -10.83 -25.29
CA ASP A 278 11.38 -9.89 -26.39
C ASP A 278 10.05 -10.09 -27.13
N LYS A 279 9.77 -9.21 -28.11
CA LYS A 279 8.56 -9.28 -28.95
C LYS A 279 8.39 -10.62 -29.69
N SER A 280 9.49 -11.33 -29.93
CA SER A 280 9.51 -12.68 -30.54
C SER A 280 9.30 -13.80 -29.51
N LYS A 281 8.94 -13.46 -28.26
CA LYS A 281 8.78 -14.38 -27.12
C LYS A 281 10.05 -15.13 -26.73
N LYS A 282 11.23 -14.67 -27.18
CA LYS A 282 12.49 -15.28 -26.78
C LYS A 282 12.88 -14.76 -25.40
N LYS A 283 13.11 -15.68 -24.45
CA LYS A 283 13.59 -15.34 -23.12
C LYS A 283 14.97 -14.69 -23.20
N ARG A 284 15.08 -13.49 -22.64
CA ARG A 284 16.31 -12.70 -22.59
C ARG A 284 16.97 -12.78 -21.22
N ARG A 285 16.18 -12.76 -20.15
CA ARG A 285 16.65 -12.78 -18.76
C ARG A 285 15.68 -13.57 -17.89
N VAL A 286 16.20 -14.23 -16.87
CA VAL A 286 15.39 -14.78 -15.77
C VAL A 286 15.49 -13.83 -14.59
N ILE A 287 14.36 -13.61 -13.91
CA ILE A 287 14.25 -12.81 -12.68
C ILE A 287 13.86 -13.76 -11.55
N TYR A 288 14.56 -13.69 -10.42
CA TYR A 288 14.23 -14.54 -9.28
C TYR A 288 14.63 -13.89 -7.95
N GLY A 289 13.96 -14.28 -6.87
CA GLY A 289 14.30 -13.84 -5.51
C GLY A 289 13.11 -13.96 -4.57
N LYS A 290 13.01 -13.06 -3.59
CA LYS A 290 11.88 -12.95 -2.67
C LYS A 290 11.49 -11.48 -2.52
N TRP A 291 10.19 -11.20 -2.58
CA TRP A 291 9.69 -9.82 -2.45
C TRP A 291 9.92 -9.21 -1.07
N THR A 292 10.26 -10.02 -0.06
CA THR A 292 10.63 -9.58 1.29
C THR A 292 12.14 -9.38 1.49
N GLU A 293 12.98 -9.70 0.50
CA GLU A 293 14.44 -9.70 0.68
C GLU A 293 15.16 -8.99 -0.48
N CYS A 294 15.09 -9.56 -1.69
CA CYS A 294 15.87 -9.12 -2.84
C CYS A 294 15.43 -9.78 -4.14
N ILE A 295 15.81 -9.16 -5.27
CA ILE A 295 15.57 -9.66 -6.62
C ILE A 295 16.88 -9.65 -7.41
N TYR A 296 17.13 -10.76 -8.10
CA TYR A 296 18.27 -11.00 -8.98
C TYR A 296 17.83 -11.23 -10.42
N SER A 297 18.77 -11.03 -11.35
CA SER A 297 18.63 -11.44 -12.73
C SER A 297 19.81 -12.27 -13.21
N VAL A 298 19.54 -13.26 -14.06
CA VAL A 298 20.56 -14.16 -14.61
C VAL A 298 20.25 -14.54 -16.05
N ASP A 299 21.27 -14.98 -16.79
CA ASP A 299 21.09 -15.54 -18.13
C ASP A 299 20.20 -16.80 -18.08
N PRO A 300 19.22 -16.95 -19.00
CA PRO A 300 18.31 -18.09 -19.01
C PRO A 300 19.01 -19.45 -19.08
N LYS A 301 20.13 -19.59 -19.82
CA LYS A 301 20.85 -20.86 -19.93
C LYS A 301 21.50 -21.26 -18.62
N VAL A 302 22.04 -20.27 -17.89
CA VAL A 302 22.65 -20.48 -16.57
C VAL A 302 21.58 -20.91 -15.57
N TYR A 303 20.42 -20.26 -15.59
CA TYR A 303 19.28 -20.63 -14.73
C TYR A 303 18.79 -22.06 -15.00
N ASP A 304 18.61 -22.43 -16.26
CA ASP A 304 18.13 -23.76 -16.66
C ASP A 304 19.14 -24.86 -16.26
N ALA A 305 20.44 -24.59 -16.41
CA ALA A 305 21.48 -25.51 -15.97
C ALA A 305 21.45 -25.70 -14.44
N TYR A 306 21.30 -24.61 -13.69
CA TYR A 306 21.20 -24.64 -12.23
C TYR A 306 19.99 -25.44 -11.75
N LYS A 307 18.78 -25.14 -12.27
CA LYS A 307 17.55 -25.86 -11.90
C LYS A 307 17.59 -27.36 -12.25
N LYS A 308 18.29 -27.75 -13.33
CA LYS A 308 18.49 -29.17 -13.67
C LYS A 308 19.41 -29.87 -12.67
N ALA A 309 20.49 -29.22 -12.25
CA ALA A 309 21.42 -29.75 -11.26
C ALA A 309 20.74 -29.91 -9.88
N ASP A 310 19.98 -28.89 -9.46
CA ASP A 310 19.24 -28.89 -8.19
C ASP A 310 18.19 -30.01 -8.13
N LYS A 311 17.42 -30.20 -9.21
CA LYS A 311 16.47 -31.34 -9.30
C LYS A 311 17.15 -32.69 -9.20
N LYS A 312 18.34 -32.86 -9.80
CA LYS A 312 19.11 -34.10 -9.72
C LYS A 312 19.59 -34.36 -8.29
N ALA A 313 20.14 -33.33 -7.63
CA ALA A 313 20.59 -33.42 -6.23
C ALA A 313 19.43 -33.72 -5.27
N SER A 314 18.25 -33.11 -5.48
CA SER A 314 17.04 -33.38 -4.69
C SER A 314 16.50 -34.81 -4.90
N SER A 315 16.56 -35.32 -6.12
CA SER A 315 16.17 -36.71 -6.43
C SER A 315 17.12 -37.73 -5.77
N ASP A 316 18.42 -37.45 -5.76
CA ASP A 316 19.42 -38.32 -5.14
C ASP A 316 19.29 -38.31 -3.61
N SER A 317 18.98 -37.15 -3.00
CA SER A 317 18.75 -37.03 -1.55
C SER A 317 17.40 -37.60 -1.09
N LYS A 318 16.36 -37.60 -1.92
CA LYS A 318 15.09 -38.32 -1.63
C LYS A 318 15.26 -39.84 -1.61
N LYS A 319 16.22 -40.41 -2.36
CA LYS A 319 16.55 -41.85 -2.29
C LYS A 319 17.25 -42.25 -0.98
N LEU A 320 17.86 -41.32 -0.25
CA LEU A 320 18.51 -41.59 1.04
C LEU A 320 17.61 -41.33 2.27
N LYS A 321 16.48 -40.63 2.14
CA LYS A 321 15.60 -40.25 3.26
C LYS A 321 14.30 -41.07 3.37
N GLN A 322 14.27 -42.29 2.82
CA GLN A 322 13.11 -43.18 2.92
C GLN A 322 13.06 -43.98 4.25
N GLU A 323 13.51 -43.39 5.36
CA GLU A 323 13.37 -43.96 6.71
C GLU A 323 13.33 -42.81 7.74
N HIS A 324 12.23 -42.06 7.83
CA HIS A 324 11.61 -41.64 9.10
C HIS A 324 10.52 -40.56 8.91
N SER A 325 9.50 -40.73 9.74
CA SER A 325 8.44 -39.81 10.21
C SER A 325 7.40 -39.31 9.19
N CYS A 326 6.24 -39.94 9.28
CA CYS A 326 4.94 -39.28 9.17
C CYS A 326 4.64 -38.53 10.48
N GLU A 327 4.64 -37.21 10.45
CA GLU A 327 3.94 -36.40 11.44
C GLU A 327 2.95 -35.50 10.70
N SER A 328 1.74 -35.45 11.25
CA SER A 328 0.65 -34.60 10.80
C SER A 328 0.98 -33.14 11.14
N GLU A 329 1.18 -32.30 10.14
CA GLU A 329 1.42 -30.87 10.33
C GLU A 329 0.10 -30.10 10.32
N ASP A 330 -0.15 -29.36 11.40
CA ASP A 330 -1.26 -28.40 11.50
C ASP A 330 -1.04 -27.25 10.49
N ALA A 331 -1.99 -27.07 9.58
CA ALA A 331 -1.93 -26.06 8.51
C ALA A 331 -2.10 -24.59 9.00
N ASP A 332 -2.10 -24.36 10.31
CA ASP A 332 -2.45 -23.08 10.95
C ASP A 332 -1.25 -22.30 11.53
N GLU A 333 -0.03 -22.86 11.51
CA GLU A 333 1.17 -22.16 11.98
C GLU A 333 1.90 -21.37 10.87
N LEU A 334 2.47 -20.22 11.24
CA LEU A 334 3.33 -19.45 10.34
C LEU A 334 4.56 -20.29 9.98
N PRO A 335 4.85 -20.56 8.70
CA PRO A 335 6.03 -21.32 8.33
C PRO A 335 7.29 -20.59 8.81
N ASP A 336 8.27 -21.35 9.33
CA ASP A 336 9.58 -20.81 9.66
C ASP A 336 10.15 -20.04 8.46
N VAL A 337 10.47 -18.76 8.67
CA VAL A 337 11.07 -17.90 7.65
C VAL A 337 12.48 -18.41 7.39
N GLN A 338 12.63 -19.31 6.42
CA GLN A 338 13.95 -19.77 5.99
C GLN A 338 14.68 -18.62 5.30
N GLU A 339 15.69 -18.09 5.97
CA GLU A 339 16.57 -17.07 5.43
C GLU A 339 17.33 -17.56 4.18
N THR A 340 17.50 -16.62 3.26
CA THR A 340 18.38 -16.59 2.08
C THR A 340 17.85 -17.19 0.78
N VAL A 341 17.54 -16.29 -0.15
CA VAL A 341 17.59 -16.56 -1.60
C VAL A 341 18.98 -17.14 -1.96
N THR A 342 19.02 -18.37 -2.46
CA THR A 342 20.27 -18.95 -2.98
C THR A 342 20.68 -18.23 -4.27
N VAL A 343 21.82 -17.55 -4.25
CA VAL A 343 22.30 -16.79 -5.40
C VAL A 343 22.94 -17.73 -6.42
N ILE A 344 22.35 -17.79 -7.61
CA ILE A 344 22.90 -18.53 -8.74
C ILE A 344 24.18 -17.81 -9.21
N PRO A 345 25.31 -18.51 -9.40
CA PRO A 345 26.53 -17.90 -9.91
C PRO A 345 26.30 -17.19 -11.25
N GLY A 346 26.81 -15.96 -11.40
CA GLY A 346 26.59 -15.12 -12.58
C GLY A 346 25.33 -14.26 -12.53
N SER A 347 24.56 -14.30 -11.44
CA SER A 347 23.44 -13.40 -11.21
C SER A 347 23.88 -11.96 -10.91
N ALA A 348 23.12 -11.00 -11.42
CA ALA A 348 23.20 -9.59 -11.09
C ALA A 348 22.12 -9.23 -10.05
N LEU A 349 22.49 -8.53 -8.99
CA LEU A 349 21.53 -7.98 -8.03
C LEU A 349 20.79 -6.79 -8.66
N LEU A 350 19.46 -6.83 -8.67
CA LEU A 350 18.63 -5.74 -9.17
C LEU A 350 18.11 -4.84 -8.05
N TRP A 351 17.65 -5.45 -6.95
CA TRP A 351 17.11 -4.75 -5.79
C TRP A 351 17.30 -5.59 -4.52
N ARG A 352 17.45 -4.90 -3.38
CA ARG A 352 17.46 -5.47 -2.03
C ARG A 352 16.65 -4.55 -1.13
N ILE A 353 15.83 -5.13 -0.26
CA ILE A 353 15.03 -4.39 0.71
C ILE A 353 15.92 -3.61 1.68
N THR A 354 15.50 -2.40 2.02
CA THR A 354 16.12 -1.64 3.11
C THR A 354 15.74 -2.29 4.44
N PRO A 355 16.72 -2.62 5.32
CA PRO A 355 16.40 -3.15 6.64
C PRO A 355 15.50 -2.19 7.42
N ARG A 356 14.50 -2.73 8.11
CA ARG A 356 13.67 -1.95 9.01
C ARG A 356 14.48 -1.42 10.19
N PRO A 357 14.14 -0.25 10.75
CA PRO A 357 14.71 0.20 12.00
C PRO A 357 14.52 -0.83 13.12
N ALA A 358 15.45 -0.90 14.08
CA ALA A 358 15.38 -1.87 15.17
C ALA A 358 14.10 -1.75 16.02
N HIS A 359 13.59 -0.53 16.18
CA HIS A 359 12.34 -0.21 16.90
C HIS A 359 11.08 -0.30 16.02
N SER A 360 11.18 -0.79 14.79
CA SER A 360 10.06 -0.90 13.85
C SER A 360 8.87 -1.65 14.43
N ALA A 361 9.10 -2.72 15.20
CA ALA A 361 8.04 -3.52 15.83
C ALA A 361 7.18 -2.73 16.84
N GLN A 362 7.76 -1.71 17.49
CA GLN A 362 7.02 -0.78 18.37
C GLN A 362 6.26 0.28 17.58
N MET A 363 6.58 0.45 16.29
CA MET A 363 6.06 1.48 15.41
C MET A 363 5.32 0.86 14.23
N TYR A 364 4.39 -0.06 14.53
CA TYR A 364 3.51 -0.69 13.53
C TYR A 364 4.23 -1.47 12.42
N ASN A 365 5.49 -1.87 12.62
CA ASN A 365 6.37 -2.46 11.60
C ASN A 365 6.69 -1.53 10.42
N PHE A 366 6.70 -0.21 10.64
CA PHE A 366 6.98 0.78 9.61
C PHE A 366 8.43 0.74 9.10
N THR A 367 8.61 0.93 7.79
CA THR A 367 9.91 1.26 7.22
C THR A 367 10.31 2.68 7.63
N SER A 368 11.59 3.02 7.52
CA SER A 368 12.04 4.41 7.72
C SER A 368 11.28 5.38 6.80
N PHE A 369 10.94 4.95 5.57
CA PHE A 369 10.13 5.73 4.64
C PHE A 369 8.72 5.96 5.18
N ALA A 370 8.03 4.89 5.60
CA ALA A 370 6.67 4.96 6.13
C ALA A 370 6.56 5.85 7.37
N MET A 371 7.58 5.82 8.25
CA MET A 371 7.63 6.72 9.41
C MET A 371 7.54 8.19 9.02
N THR A 372 8.05 8.62 7.86
CA THR A 372 8.04 10.03 7.44
C THR A 372 6.72 10.52 6.84
N LEU A 373 5.81 9.62 6.43
CA LEU A 373 4.69 9.97 5.57
C LEU A 373 3.69 10.94 6.21
N ASN A 374 3.45 10.79 7.51
CA ASN A 374 2.47 11.57 8.25
C ASN A 374 3.10 12.65 9.13
N GLU A 375 4.38 12.94 8.93
CA GLU A 375 5.09 14.06 9.57
C GLU A 375 4.59 15.40 9.01
N LEU A 376 4.34 16.36 9.90
CA LEU A 376 4.06 17.75 9.56
C LEU A 376 5.33 18.58 9.77
N GLU A 377 5.96 19.02 8.69
CA GLU A 377 7.13 19.88 8.77
C GLU A 377 6.72 21.31 9.16
N PRO A 378 7.59 22.08 9.85
CA PRO A 378 7.29 23.45 10.24
C PRO A 378 6.87 24.32 9.03
N GLY A 379 5.67 24.89 9.10
CA GLY A 379 5.12 25.73 8.03
C GLY A 379 4.43 24.97 6.90
N MET A 380 4.52 23.63 6.85
CA MET A 380 3.86 22.79 5.86
C MET A 380 2.34 22.99 5.87
N GLU A 381 1.72 23.12 7.05
CA GLU A 381 0.27 23.33 7.22
C GLU A 381 -0.28 24.51 6.42
N ARG A 382 0.54 25.54 6.14
CA ARG A 382 0.13 26.72 5.36
C ARG A 382 0.06 26.46 3.86
N LEU A 383 0.66 25.37 3.40
CA LEU A 383 0.80 24.99 1.99
C LEU A 383 -0.07 23.78 1.62
N LEU A 384 -0.47 22.98 2.61
CA LEU A 384 -1.31 21.81 2.43
C LEU A 384 -2.72 22.23 2.02
N ALA A 385 -3.33 21.43 1.14
CA ALA A 385 -4.77 21.49 0.96
C ALA A 385 -5.48 21.15 2.29
N PRO A 386 -6.65 21.73 2.59
CA PRO A 386 -7.41 21.38 3.80
C PRO A 386 -7.88 19.91 3.81
N THR A 387 -7.76 19.22 2.68
CA THR A 387 -8.03 17.79 2.49
C THR A 387 -6.80 16.90 2.62
N ASP A 388 -5.61 17.41 2.93
CA ASP A 388 -4.42 16.56 3.11
C ASP A 388 -4.55 15.70 4.38
N CYS A 389 -4.32 14.39 4.25
CA CYS A 389 -4.56 13.45 5.36
C CYS A 389 -3.62 13.61 6.56
N ARG A 390 -2.57 14.44 6.48
CA ARG A 390 -1.80 14.85 7.67
C ARG A 390 -2.62 15.70 8.64
N LEU A 391 -3.65 16.38 8.15
CA LEU A 391 -4.58 17.21 8.92
C LEU A 391 -5.75 16.39 9.47
N ARG A 392 -5.84 15.10 9.14
CA ARG A 392 -6.95 14.23 9.54
C ARG A 392 -6.86 13.86 11.03
N PRO A 393 -7.85 14.26 11.87
CA PRO A 393 -7.69 14.25 13.33
C PRO A 393 -7.68 12.85 13.96
N ASP A 394 -8.43 11.88 13.43
CA ASP A 394 -8.44 10.49 13.93
C ASP A 394 -7.07 9.80 13.75
N ILE A 395 -6.44 9.98 12.59
CA ILE A 395 -5.09 9.48 12.30
C ILE A 395 -4.07 10.14 13.23
N ARG A 396 -4.15 11.47 13.42
CA ARG A 396 -3.22 12.22 14.28
C ARG A 396 -3.34 11.79 15.75
N ALA A 397 -4.56 11.65 16.25
CA ALA A 397 -4.80 11.19 17.62
C ALA A 397 -4.21 9.78 17.83
N MET A 398 -4.46 8.85 16.90
CA MET A 398 -3.89 7.51 16.96
C MET A 398 -2.36 7.51 16.94
N GLU A 399 -1.76 8.32 16.07
CA GLU A 399 -0.30 8.42 15.95
C GLU A 399 0.36 8.95 17.25
N ASN A 400 -0.36 9.80 17.98
CA ASN A 400 0.05 10.34 19.27
C ASN A 400 -0.29 9.43 20.46
N GLY A 401 -0.89 8.25 20.21
CA GLY A 401 -1.27 7.29 21.24
C GLY A 401 -2.60 7.58 21.95
N ASP A 402 -3.35 8.58 21.50
CA ASP A 402 -4.67 8.92 22.04
C ASP A 402 -5.77 8.17 21.28
N MET A 403 -6.04 6.94 21.72
CA MET A 403 -7.02 6.06 21.07
C MET A 403 -8.46 6.50 21.28
N ASP A 404 -8.76 7.11 22.43
CA ASP A 404 -10.12 7.54 22.75
C ASP A 404 -10.53 8.67 21.79
N SER A 405 -9.68 9.70 21.67
CA SER A 405 -9.88 10.76 20.70
C SER A 405 -9.88 10.24 19.26
N ALA A 406 -9.00 9.28 18.94
CA ALA A 406 -8.96 8.68 17.61
C ALA A 406 -10.26 7.96 17.25
N SER A 407 -10.85 7.23 18.19
CA SER A 407 -12.12 6.53 18.02
C SER A 407 -13.28 7.51 17.83
N THR A 408 -13.38 8.53 18.71
CA THR A 408 -14.43 9.57 18.63
C THR A 408 -14.35 10.37 17.34
N GLU A 409 -13.16 10.82 16.96
CA GLU A 409 -12.98 11.59 15.72
C GLU A 409 -13.26 10.74 14.48
N LYS A 410 -12.90 9.45 14.51
CA LYS A 410 -13.21 8.54 13.41
C LYS A 410 -14.71 8.40 13.20
N GLU A 411 -15.47 8.20 14.28
CA GLU A 411 -16.93 8.11 14.22
C GLU A 411 -17.54 9.42 13.69
N ARG A 412 -17.07 10.57 14.21
CA ARG A 412 -17.51 11.91 13.76
C ARG A 412 -17.27 12.12 12.27
N LEU A 413 -16.09 11.77 11.76
CA LEU A 413 -15.71 11.91 10.36
C LEU A 413 -16.52 11.00 9.44
N GLU A 414 -16.69 9.73 9.83
CA GLU A 414 -17.50 8.78 9.07
C GLU A 414 -18.97 9.20 9.01
N GLU A 415 -19.56 9.67 10.12
CA GLU A 415 -20.94 10.17 10.13
C GLU A 415 -21.09 11.46 9.32
N LYS A 416 -20.14 12.40 9.40
CA LYS A 416 -20.11 13.60 8.55
C LYS A 416 -20.12 13.23 7.06
N GLN A 417 -19.32 12.24 6.66
CA GLN A 417 -19.29 11.75 5.29
C GLN A 417 -20.62 11.08 4.88
N ARG A 418 -21.21 10.25 5.75
CA ARG A 418 -22.52 9.61 5.50
C ARG A 418 -23.62 10.65 5.33
N ALA A 419 -23.66 11.67 6.20
CA ALA A 419 -24.59 12.78 6.10
C ALA A 419 -24.41 13.55 4.78
N ALA A 420 -23.19 13.93 4.43
CA ALA A 420 -22.90 14.65 3.19
C ALA A 420 -23.29 13.83 1.93
N ARG A 421 -23.16 12.51 1.97
CA ARG A 421 -23.62 11.62 0.90
C ARG A 421 -25.16 11.59 0.81
N ARG A 422 -25.86 11.52 1.95
CA ARG A 422 -27.33 11.56 1.98
C ARG A 422 -27.86 12.87 1.40
N GLU A 423 -27.25 14.01 1.73
CA GLU A 423 -27.65 15.30 1.17
C GLU A 423 -27.42 15.38 -0.35
N ARG A 424 -26.22 15.02 -0.85
CA ARG A 424 -25.97 14.96 -2.30
C ARG A 424 -26.97 14.06 -3.05
N SER A 425 -27.34 12.93 -2.45
CA SER A 425 -28.33 12.03 -3.04
C SER A 425 -29.75 12.59 -3.08
N LYS A 426 -30.12 13.48 -2.14
CA LYS A 426 -31.42 14.17 -2.16
C LYS A 426 -31.45 15.27 -3.21
N ASP A 427 -30.33 15.95 -3.41
CA ASP A 427 -30.19 17.06 -4.36
C ASP A 427 -29.85 16.59 -5.78
N GLU A 428 -29.77 15.27 -6.02
CA GLU A 428 -29.34 14.66 -7.28
C GLU A 428 -27.96 15.17 -7.78
N GLU A 429 -27.10 15.59 -6.84
CA GLU A 429 -25.76 16.09 -7.12
C GLU A 429 -24.73 14.95 -7.18
N GLU A 430 -23.99 14.87 -8.28
CA GLU A 430 -22.85 13.96 -8.39
C GLU A 430 -21.59 14.56 -7.76
N TRP A 431 -20.77 13.69 -7.13
CA TRP A 431 -19.47 14.11 -6.63
C TRP A 431 -18.51 14.39 -7.79
N SER A 432 -17.93 15.60 -7.80
CA SER A 432 -16.87 15.97 -8.73
C SER A 432 -15.50 15.91 -8.03
N THR A 433 -14.62 15.06 -8.54
CA THR A 433 -13.22 14.97 -8.11
C THR A 433 -12.45 16.20 -8.56
N ARG A 434 -11.45 16.62 -7.77
CA ARG A 434 -10.76 17.90 -8.01
C ARG A 434 -9.52 17.75 -8.88
N TRP A 435 -8.70 16.75 -8.60
CA TRP A 435 -7.35 16.64 -9.17
C TRP A 435 -7.21 15.49 -10.15
N PHE A 436 -8.22 14.63 -10.23
CA PHE A 436 -8.27 13.51 -11.16
C PHE A 436 -9.59 13.50 -11.91
N GLN A 437 -9.59 12.98 -13.12
CA GLN A 437 -10.79 12.75 -13.91
C GLN A 437 -10.79 11.34 -14.47
N GLN A 438 -11.98 10.76 -14.64
CA GLN A 438 -12.10 9.51 -15.38
C GLN A 438 -11.68 9.73 -16.83
N GLY A 439 -10.88 8.82 -17.36
CA GLY A 439 -10.41 8.84 -18.72
C GLY A 439 -9.99 7.45 -19.18
N THR A 440 -9.34 7.40 -20.33
CA THR A 440 -8.82 6.16 -20.90
C THR A 440 -7.31 6.16 -20.79
N ASN A 441 -6.73 5.09 -20.23
CA ASN A 441 -5.30 4.89 -20.21
C ASN A 441 -4.77 4.83 -21.66
N PRO A 442 -3.83 5.70 -22.05
CA PRO A 442 -3.43 5.85 -23.45
C PRO A 442 -2.69 4.63 -24.01
N HIS A 443 -2.18 3.74 -23.14
CA HIS A 443 -1.39 2.58 -23.53
C HIS A 443 -2.19 1.28 -23.54
N THR A 444 -3.19 1.15 -22.66
CA THR A 444 -3.99 -0.08 -22.52
C THR A 444 -5.41 0.04 -23.07
N GLY A 445 -5.94 1.25 -23.22
CA GLY A 445 -7.34 1.48 -23.56
C GLY A 445 -8.34 1.20 -22.42
N ALA A 446 -7.86 0.87 -21.22
CA ALA A 446 -8.71 0.64 -20.05
C ALA A 446 -9.16 1.97 -19.43
N GLU A 447 -10.28 1.93 -18.69
CA GLU A 447 -10.68 3.05 -17.82
C GLU A 447 -9.63 3.31 -16.74
N ASP A 448 -9.34 4.58 -16.48
CA ASP A 448 -8.35 5.02 -15.51
C ASP A 448 -8.73 6.39 -14.92
N TRP A 449 -8.03 6.79 -13.87
CA TRP A 449 -8.14 8.13 -13.27
C TRP A 449 -6.89 8.93 -13.58
N LEU A 450 -7.03 9.95 -14.42
CA LEU A 450 -5.93 10.76 -14.95
C LEU A 450 -5.81 12.06 -14.17
N TYR A 451 -4.59 12.39 -13.76
CA TYR A 451 -4.30 13.66 -13.09
C TYR A 451 -4.57 14.85 -14.03
N THR A 452 -5.32 15.84 -13.54
CA THR A 452 -5.76 17.01 -14.33
C THR A 452 -4.81 18.20 -14.25
N GLY A 453 -3.78 18.14 -13.40
CA GLY A 453 -2.89 19.28 -13.14
C GLY A 453 -3.39 20.19 -12.01
N GLY A 454 -2.70 21.30 -11.80
CA GLY A 454 -3.16 22.38 -10.91
C GLY A 454 -2.95 22.18 -9.41
N TYR A 455 -2.83 20.95 -8.89
CA TYR A 455 -2.71 20.72 -7.44
C TYR A 455 -1.53 21.49 -6.81
N PHE A 456 -0.38 21.44 -7.48
CA PHE A 456 0.86 22.07 -7.01
C PHE A 456 0.91 23.59 -7.25
N ASP A 457 -0.10 24.19 -7.86
CA ASP A 457 -0.22 25.65 -8.03
C ASP A 457 -0.71 26.32 -6.74
N ARG A 458 -1.05 25.52 -5.70
CA ARG A 458 -1.42 25.96 -4.34
C ARG A 458 -2.70 26.80 -4.26
N ASN A 459 -3.56 26.72 -5.28
CA ASN A 459 -4.90 27.28 -5.20
C ASN A 459 -5.89 26.23 -4.67
N HIS A 460 -6.14 26.26 -3.36
CA HIS A 460 -7.00 25.30 -2.66
C HIS A 460 -8.28 25.92 -2.09
N SER A 461 -8.69 27.11 -2.56
CA SER A 461 -9.84 27.85 -2.02
C SER A 461 -11.16 27.08 -2.07
N ASP A 462 -11.31 26.23 -3.08
CA ASP A 462 -12.56 25.53 -3.38
C ASP A 462 -12.53 24.07 -2.90
N CYS A 463 -11.52 23.67 -2.11
CA CYS A 463 -11.42 22.32 -1.59
C CYS A 463 -12.58 22.00 -0.62
N PRO A 464 -13.10 20.75 -0.64
CA PRO A 464 -14.20 20.35 0.23
C PRO A 464 -13.79 20.32 1.70
N SER A 465 -14.72 20.65 2.60
CA SER A 465 -14.53 20.50 4.05
C SER A 465 -14.90 19.08 4.49
N ILE A 466 -13.88 18.22 4.61
CA ILE A 466 -14.07 16.80 4.91
C ILE A 466 -13.72 16.40 6.36
N TYR A 467 -12.92 17.21 7.06
CA TYR A 467 -12.58 16.97 8.47
C TYR A 467 -13.52 17.65 9.45
#